data_AF-A0A090TDF9-F1
#
_entry.id   AF-A0A090TDF9-F1
#
_cell.length_a   1.000
_cell.length_b   1.000
_cell.length_c   1.000
_cell.angle_alpha   90.00
_cell.angle_beta   90.00
_cell.angle_gamma   90.00
#
_symmetry.space_group_name_H-M   'P 1'
#
loop_
_entity.id
_entity.type
_entity.pdbx_description
1 polymer ?
#
loop_
_entity_poly.entity_id
_entity_poly.type
_entity_poly.pdbx_seq_one_letter_code
_entity_poly.pdbx_strand_id
1 'polypeptide(L)'
;MPNHAIYLGVGQKTAHELSKLVQQNVHYPSVSDSEHLLAMPELVGVAGKRVVILRGNGGRELIFDELTKRGAHVHYLQLYQRQYRAVESAAIEQWQQAQIDTMVVTSAEQLDHLVAAMPESRQAWLKQQWLLVPSERIAKQAIAQGFNNVTNSQGASNSTLFAALQRLKTGLNNDEQK
;
A
#
# COMPACT_ATOMS: atom_id res chain seq x y z
N MET A 1 -8.87 16.06 -21.44
CA MET A 1 -9.48 14.76 -21.05
C MET A 1 -10.79 14.60 -21.81
N PRO A 2 -11.29 13.38 -22.09
CA PRO A 2 -12.56 13.19 -22.80
C PRO A 2 -13.75 13.79 -22.05
N ASN A 3 -14.61 14.55 -22.73
CA ASN A 3 -15.75 15.23 -22.09
C ASN A 3 -16.98 14.34 -21.89
N HIS A 4 -16.98 13.11 -22.41
CA HIS A 4 -18.12 12.17 -22.35
C HIS A 4 -17.72 10.82 -21.75
N ALA A 5 -16.74 10.80 -20.85
CA ALA A 5 -16.30 9.57 -20.16
C ALA A 5 -16.86 9.53 -18.74
N ILE A 6 -17.16 8.31 -18.27
CA ILE A 6 -17.41 8.06 -16.84
C ILE A 6 -16.05 7.86 -16.18
N TYR A 7 -15.75 8.66 -15.16
CA TYR A 7 -14.52 8.56 -14.40
C TYR A 7 -14.76 7.82 -13.10
N LEU A 8 -13.87 6.87 -12.79
CA LEU A 8 -13.89 6.12 -11.53
C LEU A 8 -12.52 6.16 -10.85
N GLY A 9 -12.54 6.22 -9.52
CA GLY A 9 -11.36 6.04 -8.67
C GLY A 9 -11.56 4.84 -7.74
N VAL A 10 -10.53 4.02 -7.55
CA VAL A 10 -10.57 2.89 -6.60
C VAL A 10 -10.84 3.37 -5.17
N GLY A 11 -10.37 4.56 -4.80
CA GLY A 11 -10.61 5.14 -3.49
C GLY A 11 -10.94 6.63 -3.54
N GLN A 12 -11.58 7.11 -2.48
CA GLN A 12 -12.11 8.46 -2.34
C GLN A 12 -11.07 9.55 -2.65
N LYS A 13 -9.84 9.41 -2.14
CA LYS A 13 -8.79 10.41 -2.35
C LYS A 13 -8.42 10.55 -3.83
N THR A 14 -8.26 9.43 -4.53
CA THR A 14 -7.98 9.43 -5.98
C THR A 14 -9.13 10.05 -6.75
N ALA A 15 -10.38 9.71 -6.41
CA ALA A 15 -11.55 10.28 -7.05
C ALA A 15 -11.64 11.80 -6.87
N HIS A 16 -11.39 12.29 -5.65
CA HIS A 16 -11.40 13.70 -5.32
C HIS A 16 -10.31 14.50 -6.04
N GLU A 17 -9.08 13.97 -6.15
CA GLU A 17 -8.02 14.66 -6.90
C GLU A 17 -8.29 14.63 -8.41
N LEU A 18 -8.79 13.50 -8.93
CA LEU A 18 -9.14 13.40 -10.35
C LEU A 18 -10.29 14.34 -10.71
N SER A 19 -11.32 14.47 -9.87
CA SER A 19 -12.48 15.33 -10.14
C SER A 19 -12.10 16.79 -10.31
N LYS A 20 -11.11 17.29 -9.57
CA LYS A 20 -10.55 18.64 -9.74
C LYS A 20 -9.92 18.84 -11.11
N LEU A 21 -9.20 17.82 -11.60
CA LEU A 21 -8.52 17.86 -12.89
C LEU A 21 -9.47 17.72 -14.08
N VAL A 22 -10.46 16.82 -13.98
CA VAL A 22 -11.42 16.56 -15.07
C VAL A 22 -12.63 17.49 -15.05
N GLN A 23 -12.81 18.25 -13.96
CA GLN A 23 -13.96 19.14 -13.70
C GLN A 23 -15.32 18.43 -13.88
N GLN A 24 -15.38 17.16 -13.47
CA GLN A 24 -16.52 16.26 -13.61
C GLN A 24 -16.63 15.37 -12.37
N ASN A 25 -17.79 14.75 -12.19
CA ASN A 25 -17.98 13.77 -11.14
C ASN A 25 -17.09 12.55 -11.37
N VAL A 26 -16.46 12.06 -10.29
CA VAL A 26 -15.67 10.84 -10.30
C VAL A 26 -16.24 9.89 -9.25
N HIS A 27 -16.69 8.73 -9.71
CA HIS A 27 -17.35 7.74 -8.87
C HIS A 27 -16.30 6.89 -8.13
N TYR A 28 -16.60 6.46 -6.90
CA TYR A 28 -15.73 5.57 -6.12
C TYR A 28 -16.54 4.71 -5.15
N PRO A 29 -16.06 3.51 -4.79
CA PRO A 29 -16.73 2.66 -3.82
C PRO A 29 -16.48 3.15 -2.38
N SER A 30 -17.38 2.78 -1.45
CA SER A 30 -17.20 3.05 -0.02
C SER A 30 -15.98 2.33 0.57
N VAL A 31 -15.74 1.10 0.12
CA VAL A 31 -14.54 0.31 0.46
C VAL A 31 -13.56 0.41 -0.70
N SER A 32 -12.35 0.90 -0.43
CA SER A 32 -11.37 1.23 -1.47
C SER A 32 -10.57 0.02 -1.96
N ASP A 33 -11.23 -0.90 -2.67
CA ASP A 33 -10.61 -2.07 -3.30
C ASP A 33 -11.18 -2.37 -4.70
N SER A 34 -10.63 -3.40 -5.36
CA SER A 34 -11.00 -3.75 -6.73
C SER A 34 -12.39 -4.39 -6.81
N GLU A 35 -12.75 -5.20 -5.84
CA GLU A 35 -14.00 -5.93 -5.75
C GLU A 35 -15.20 -4.98 -5.62
N HIS A 36 -15.13 -4.02 -4.70
CA HIS A 36 -16.18 -3.05 -4.49
C HIS A 36 -16.28 -2.05 -5.64
N LEU A 37 -15.15 -1.70 -6.28
CA LEU A 37 -15.17 -0.93 -7.53
C LEU A 37 -15.95 -1.69 -8.62
N LEU A 38 -15.64 -2.97 -8.82
CA LEU A 38 -16.29 -3.82 -9.83
C LEU A 38 -17.78 -4.06 -9.55
N ALA A 39 -18.23 -3.91 -8.30
CA ALA A 39 -19.64 -4.02 -7.91
C ALA A 39 -20.44 -2.73 -8.19
N MET A 40 -19.79 -1.64 -8.59
CA MET A 40 -20.47 -0.36 -8.82
C MET A 40 -21.41 -0.42 -10.04
N PRO A 41 -22.58 0.27 -9.99
CA PRO A 41 -23.55 0.27 -11.08
C PRO A 41 -22.96 0.65 -12.44
N GLU A 42 -22.01 1.58 -12.44
CA GLU A 42 -21.33 2.08 -13.64
C GLU A 42 -20.52 0.99 -14.38
N LEU A 43 -20.13 -0.09 -13.68
CA LEU A 43 -19.31 -1.19 -14.20
C LEU A 43 -20.07 -2.51 -14.42
N VAL A 44 -21.38 -2.56 -14.16
CA VAL A 44 -22.21 -3.75 -14.41
C VAL A 44 -22.46 -3.95 -15.91
N GLY A 45 -22.91 -2.91 -16.61
CA GLY A 45 -23.25 -2.95 -18.04
C GLY A 45 -22.16 -2.36 -18.93
N VAL A 46 -21.07 -3.11 -19.14
CA VAL A 46 -19.87 -2.63 -19.88
C VAL A 46 -19.59 -3.33 -21.20
N ALA A 47 -20.42 -4.31 -21.60
CA ALA A 47 -20.26 -5.02 -22.87
C ALA A 47 -20.16 -4.04 -24.06
N GLY A 48 -19.15 -4.22 -24.91
CA GLY A 48 -18.86 -3.36 -26.07
C GLY A 48 -18.30 -1.97 -25.75
N LYS A 49 -18.20 -1.58 -24.46
CA LYS A 49 -17.62 -0.29 -24.07
C LYS A 49 -16.10 -0.35 -24.10
N ARG A 50 -15.47 0.80 -24.31
CA ARG A 50 -14.02 0.97 -24.17
C ARG A 50 -13.70 1.47 -22.78
N VAL A 51 -12.82 0.76 -22.08
CA VAL A 51 -12.35 1.12 -20.74
C VAL A 51 -10.84 1.32 -20.78
N VAL A 52 -10.38 2.42 -20.23
CA VAL A 52 -8.94 2.67 -20.04
C VAL A 52 -8.64 2.65 -18.55
N ILE A 53 -7.72 1.79 -18.14
CA ILE A 53 -7.26 1.70 -16.75
C ILE A 53 -5.92 2.42 -16.64
N LEU A 54 -5.92 3.55 -15.92
CA LEU A 54 -4.73 4.33 -15.58
C LEU A 54 -4.06 3.70 -14.36
N ARG A 55 -2.84 3.17 -14.52
CA ARG A 55 -2.14 2.49 -13.41
C ARG A 55 -0.63 2.65 -13.49
N GLY A 56 0.03 2.22 -12.42
CA GLY A 56 1.46 1.95 -12.45
C GLY A 56 1.77 0.62 -13.13
N ASN A 57 3.04 0.38 -13.44
CA ASN A 57 3.51 -0.90 -13.97
C ASN A 57 3.31 -2.03 -12.94
N GLY A 58 2.86 -3.19 -13.41
CA GLY A 58 2.49 -4.35 -12.58
C GLY A 58 1.30 -4.09 -11.66
N GLY A 59 0.99 -5.05 -10.77
CA GLY A 59 -0.11 -5.00 -9.78
C GLY A 59 -1.20 -6.03 -10.05
N ARG A 60 -2.39 -5.83 -9.48
CA ARG A 60 -3.52 -6.79 -9.57
C ARG A 60 -4.25 -6.67 -10.90
N GLU A 61 -4.47 -7.79 -11.57
CA GLU A 61 -5.14 -7.85 -12.90
C GLU A 61 -6.67 -7.96 -12.80
N LEU A 62 -7.22 -8.18 -11.61
CA LEU A 62 -8.64 -8.45 -11.37
C LEU A 62 -9.60 -7.51 -12.10
N ILE A 63 -9.38 -6.19 -12.06
CA ILE A 63 -10.26 -5.21 -12.71
C ILE A 63 -10.29 -5.41 -14.23
N PHE A 64 -9.14 -5.66 -14.84
CA PHE A 64 -9.05 -5.87 -16.28
C PHE A 64 -9.69 -7.19 -16.69
N ASP A 65 -9.36 -8.26 -15.97
CA ASP A 65 -9.89 -9.59 -16.26
C ASP A 65 -11.42 -9.59 -16.17
N GLU A 66 -11.96 -8.98 -15.12
CA GLU A 66 -13.39 -8.98 -14.87
C GLU A 66 -14.15 -8.10 -15.86
N LEU A 67 -13.65 -6.89 -16.19
CA LEU A 67 -14.29 -6.05 -17.20
C LEU A 67 -14.21 -6.65 -18.61
N THR A 68 -13.10 -7.33 -18.92
CA THR A 68 -12.95 -8.08 -20.18
C THR A 68 -13.93 -9.24 -20.25
N LYS A 69 -14.08 -10.01 -19.16
CA LYS A 69 -15.09 -11.08 -19.04
C LYS A 69 -16.52 -10.56 -19.22
N ARG A 70 -16.80 -9.35 -18.76
CA ARG A 70 -18.08 -8.63 -18.98
C ARG A 70 -18.23 -8.07 -20.40
N GLY A 71 -17.28 -8.33 -21.30
CA GLY A 71 -17.34 -7.95 -22.71
C GLY A 71 -16.85 -6.54 -23.03
N ALA A 72 -16.16 -5.87 -22.12
CA ALA A 72 -15.55 -4.57 -22.41
C ALA A 72 -14.24 -4.71 -23.19
N HIS A 73 -13.92 -3.70 -23.99
CA HIS A 73 -12.59 -3.53 -24.60
C HIS A 73 -11.70 -2.75 -23.63
N VAL A 74 -10.88 -3.46 -22.87
CA VAL A 74 -10.08 -2.88 -21.79
C VAL A 74 -8.64 -2.64 -22.26
N HIS A 75 -8.10 -1.45 -22.00
CA HIS A 75 -6.70 -1.11 -22.26
C HIS A 75 -6.03 -0.57 -21.00
N TYR A 76 -4.78 -0.97 -20.78
CA TYR A 76 -3.93 -0.33 -19.79
C TYR A 76 -3.23 0.89 -20.37
N LEU A 77 -3.17 1.95 -19.56
CA LEU A 77 -2.22 3.03 -19.73
C LEU A 77 -1.32 3.07 -18.50
N GLN A 78 -0.10 2.54 -18.67
CA GLN A 78 0.90 2.49 -17.61
C GLN A 78 1.64 3.84 -17.54
N LEU A 79 1.33 4.62 -16.50
CA LEU A 79 1.77 6.01 -16.39
C LEU A 79 3.04 6.18 -15.55
N TYR A 80 3.29 5.23 -14.66
CA TYR A 80 4.44 5.28 -13.76
C TYR A 80 4.89 3.86 -13.44
N GLN A 81 6.07 3.73 -12.84
CA GLN A 81 6.54 2.47 -12.29
C GLN A 81 7.08 2.71 -10.89
N ARG A 82 6.90 1.73 -10.01
CA ARG A 82 7.53 1.77 -8.69
C ARG A 82 9.01 1.47 -8.88
N GLN A 83 9.86 2.42 -8.52
CA GLN A 83 11.30 2.20 -8.42
C GLN A 83 11.67 2.26 -6.95
N TYR A 84 12.05 1.11 -6.41
CA TYR A 84 12.65 1.09 -5.10
C TYR A 84 14.06 1.64 -5.18
N ARG A 85 14.43 2.47 -4.22
CA ARG A 85 15.79 2.96 -4.09
C ARG A 85 16.62 1.93 -3.33
N ALA A 86 17.87 1.78 -3.75
CA ALA A 86 18.84 1.04 -2.96
C ALA A 86 18.99 1.73 -1.59
N VAL A 87 19.14 0.93 -0.54
CA VAL A 87 19.50 1.44 0.77
C VAL A 87 21.01 1.58 0.78
N GLU A 88 21.50 2.81 0.61
CA GLU A 88 22.94 3.08 0.60
C GLU A 88 23.57 2.81 1.97
N SER A 89 24.80 2.32 2.00
CA SER A 89 25.53 2.06 3.26
C SER A 89 25.61 3.29 4.16
N ALA A 90 25.77 4.49 3.57
CA ALA A 90 25.78 5.75 4.31
C ALA A 90 24.45 6.03 5.04
N ALA A 91 23.31 5.68 4.45
CA ALA A 91 22.01 5.83 5.10
C ALA A 91 21.88 4.89 6.30
N ILE A 92 22.36 3.65 6.17
CA ILE A 92 22.34 2.67 7.27
C ILE A 92 23.22 3.16 8.43
N GLU A 93 24.41 3.68 8.13
CA GLU A 93 25.30 4.27 9.12
C GLU A 93 24.66 5.47 9.82
N GLN A 94 23.96 6.33 9.08
CA GLN A 94 23.21 7.43 9.67
C GLN A 94 22.11 6.93 10.60
N TRP A 95 21.37 5.87 10.24
CA TRP A 95 20.35 5.29 11.12
C TRP A 95 20.96 4.72 12.41
N GLN A 96 22.10 4.05 12.31
CA GLN A 96 22.82 3.52 13.46
C GLN A 96 23.35 4.62 14.37
N GLN A 97 23.95 5.67 13.80
CA GLN A 97 24.46 6.83 14.54
C GLN A 97 23.33 7.62 15.20
N ALA A 98 22.18 7.75 14.54
CA ALA A 98 20.98 8.36 15.09
C ALA A 98 20.25 7.45 16.10
N GLN A 99 20.76 6.25 16.36
CA GLN A 99 20.17 5.25 17.27
C GLN A 99 18.71 4.96 16.96
N ILE A 100 18.38 4.84 15.66
CA ILE A 100 17.04 4.44 15.24
C ILE A 100 16.78 3.02 15.76
N ASP A 101 15.77 2.89 16.61
CA ASP A 101 15.36 1.65 17.26
C ASP A 101 14.09 1.03 16.65
N THR A 102 13.33 1.84 15.89
CA THR A 102 12.00 1.49 15.39
C THR A 102 11.86 1.88 13.93
N MET A 103 11.40 0.94 13.12
CA MET A 103 11.12 1.12 11.70
C MET A 103 9.64 0.91 11.41
N VAL A 104 9.06 1.76 10.57
CA VAL A 104 7.66 1.66 10.15
C VAL A 104 7.62 1.14 8.71
N VAL A 105 6.91 0.03 8.50
CA VAL A 105 6.70 -0.55 7.17
C VAL A 105 5.21 -0.71 6.91
N THR A 106 4.73 -0.13 5.81
CA THR A 106 3.29 -0.01 5.54
C THR A 106 2.75 -0.99 4.50
N SER A 107 3.63 -1.75 3.84
CA SER A 107 3.22 -2.83 2.94
C SER A 107 4.19 -4.02 3.00
N ALA A 108 3.70 -5.18 2.59
CA ALA A 108 4.54 -6.37 2.46
C ALA A 108 5.67 -6.16 1.45
N GLU A 109 5.40 -5.49 0.33
CA GLU A 109 6.45 -5.26 -0.68
C GLU A 109 7.55 -4.30 -0.16
N GLN A 110 7.20 -3.34 0.71
CA GLN A 110 8.20 -2.51 1.38
C GLN A 110 9.08 -3.32 2.32
N LEU A 111 8.51 -4.28 3.05
CA LEU A 111 9.23 -5.17 3.95
C LEU A 111 10.23 -6.03 3.17
N ASP A 112 9.76 -6.69 2.10
CA ASP A 112 10.59 -7.52 1.24
C ASP A 112 11.74 -6.72 0.64
N HIS A 113 11.45 -5.51 0.15
CA HIS A 113 12.47 -4.63 -0.40
C HIS A 113 13.48 -4.20 0.66
N LEU A 114 13.04 -3.80 1.86
CA LEU A 114 13.94 -3.38 2.95
C LEU A 114 14.91 -4.51 3.31
N VAL A 115 14.43 -5.74 3.43
CA VAL A 115 15.26 -6.89 3.76
C VAL A 115 16.19 -7.24 2.60
N ALA A 116 15.71 -7.25 1.36
CA ALA A 116 16.54 -7.58 0.20
C ALA A 116 17.61 -6.51 -0.09
N ALA A 117 17.31 -5.24 0.16
CA ALA A 117 18.25 -4.14 -0.06
C ALA A 117 19.31 -4.00 1.04
N MET A 118 19.12 -4.65 2.19
CA MET A 118 20.05 -4.58 3.31
C MET A 118 21.26 -5.52 3.07
N PRO A 119 22.51 -5.02 3.16
CA PRO A 119 23.70 -5.87 3.08
C PRO A 119 23.69 -6.96 4.14
N GLU A 120 24.22 -8.14 3.80
CA GLU A 120 24.25 -9.30 4.71
C GLU A 120 24.86 -8.98 6.08
N SER A 121 25.96 -8.22 6.09
CA SER A 121 26.64 -7.77 7.31
C SER A 121 25.78 -6.88 8.23
N ARG A 122 24.69 -6.32 7.73
CA ARG A 122 23.77 -5.43 8.46
C ARG A 122 22.41 -6.09 8.75
N GLN A 123 22.16 -7.30 8.25
CA GLN A 123 20.90 -8.04 8.49
C GLN A 123 20.65 -8.26 9.98
N ALA A 124 21.67 -8.69 10.73
CA ALA A 124 21.53 -8.92 12.17
C ALA A 124 21.07 -7.67 12.93
N TRP A 125 21.66 -6.51 12.61
CA TRP A 125 21.23 -5.23 13.18
C TRP A 125 19.78 -4.90 12.78
N LEU A 126 19.43 -5.05 11.50
CA LEU A 126 18.05 -4.79 11.03
C LEU A 126 17.01 -5.63 11.79
N LYS A 127 17.28 -6.93 12.00
CA LYS A 127 16.36 -7.86 12.67
C LYS A 127 16.20 -7.62 14.17
N GLN A 128 17.13 -6.87 14.78
CA GLN A 128 17.02 -6.43 16.18
C GLN A 128 16.13 -5.20 16.35
N GLN A 129 15.89 -4.43 15.28
CA GLN A 129 15.06 -3.24 15.35
C GLN A 129 13.59 -3.62 15.56
N TRP A 130 12.84 -2.71 16.18
CA TRP A 130 11.40 -2.84 16.33
C TRP A 130 10.70 -2.52 15.02
N LEU A 131 9.87 -3.44 14.52
CA LEU A 131 9.13 -3.23 13.29
C LEU A 131 7.66 -2.94 13.58
N LEU A 132 7.19 -1.76 13.20
CA LEU A 132 5.77 -1.40 13.24
C LEU A 132 5.13 -1.61 11.86
N VAL A 133 4.06 -2.41 11.83
CA VAL A 133 3.38 -2.81 10.59
C VAL A 133 1.85 -2.65 10.72
N PRO A 134 1.10 -2.39 9.63
CA PRO A 134 -0.32 -2.05 9.73
C PRO A 134 -1.29 -3.24 9.72
N SER A 135 -0.79 -4.47 9.55
CA SER A 135 -1.65 -5.65 9.51
C SER A 135 -0.95 -6.90 10.01
N GLU A 136 -1.74 -7.84 10.52
CA GLU A 136 -1.27 -9.13 10.99
C GLU A 136 -0.58 -9.94 9.88
N ARG A 137 -1.04 -9.81 8.63
CA ARG A 137 -0.42 -10.45 7.47
C ARG A 137 1.05 -10.03 7.32
N ILE A 138 1.33 -8.74 7.42
CA ILE A 138 2.70 -8.21 7.32
C ILE A 138 3.50 -8.60 8.57
N ALA A 139 2.87 -8.63 9.75
CA ALA A 139 3.53 -9.04 10.99
C ALA A 139 4.03 -10.49 10.91
N LYS A 140 3.19 -11.42 10.44
CA LYS A 140 3.57 -12.82 10.20
C LYS A 140 4.72 -12.95 9.22
N GLN A 141 4.69 -12.16 8.14
CA GLN A 141 5.78 -12.12 7.16
C GLN A 141 7.09 -11.61 7.78
N ALA A 142 7.06 -10.56 8.60
CA ALA A 142 8.23 -10.04 9.28
C ALA A 142 8.85 -11.07 10.25
N ILE A 143 8.02 -11.75 11.04
CA ILE A 143 8.46 -12.81 11.95
C ILE A 143 9.10 -13.96 11.14
N ALA A 144 8.48 -14.39 10.04
CA ALA A 144 9.04 -15.42 9.15
C ALA A 144 10.38 -15.01 8.53
N GLN A 145 10.60 -13.70 8.35
CA GLN A 145 11.87 -13.14 7.90
C GLN A 145 12.87 -12.90 9.05
N GLY A 146 12.58 -13.33 10.27
CA GLY A 146 13.49 -13.31 11.41
C GLY A 146 13.54 -12.01 12.20
N PHE A 147 12.55 -11.11 12.08
CA PHE A 147 12.47 -9.94 12.96
C PHE A 147 12.06 -10.36 14.37
N ASN A 148 12.79 -9.87 15.38
CA ASN A 148 12.56 -10.25 16.78
C ASN A 148 11.41 -9.47 17.43
N ASN A 149 11.23 -8.21 17.03
CA ASN A 149 10.29 -7.28 17.63
C ASN A 149 9.34 -6.75 16.55
N VAL A 150 8.06 -7.13 16.61
CA VAL A 150 7.06 -6.73 15.62
C VAL A 150 5.76 -6.32 16.30
N THR A 151 5.23 -5.14 15.96
CA THR A 151 3.94 -4.65 16.45
C THR A 151 3.01 -4.35 15.29
N ASN A 152 1.78 -4.86 15.39
CA ASN A 152 0.71 -4.48 14.48
C ASN A 152 0.01 -3.21 14.97
N SER A 153 0.08 -2.11 14.21
CA SER A 153 -0.62 -0.87 14.53
C SER A 153 -2.14 -0.94 14.35
N GLN A 154 -2.66 -1.99 13.70
CA GLN A 154 -4.08 -2.17 13.35
C GLN A 154 -4.60 -1.13 12.35
N GLY A 155 -3.74 -0.77 11.39
CA GLY A 155 -4.08 0.15 10.31
C GLY A 155 -2.88 1.00 9.86
N ALA A 156 -2.92 1.42 8.60
CA ALA A 156 -1.84 2.21 7.98
C ALA A 156 -2.08 3.73 8.03
N SER A 157 -3.12 4.19 8.73
CA SER A 157 -3.39 5.62 8.84
C SER A 157 -2.30 6.32 9.68
N ASN A 158 -2.01 7.58 9.37
CA ASN A 158 -1.00 8.33 10.10
C ASN A 158 -1.31 8.42 11.61
N SER A 159 -2.58 8.61 11.98
CA SER A 159 -3.00 8.66 13.38
C SER A 159 -2.82 7.31 14.08
N THR A 160 -3.16 6.21 13.40
CA THR A 160 -2.99 4.85 13.91
C THR A 160 -1.51 4.50 14.12
N LEU A 161 -0.65 4.82 13.15
CA LEU A 161 0.79 4.59 13.23
C LEU A 161 1.42 5.45 14.34
N PHE A 162 1.04 6.73 14.43
CA PHE A 162 1.55 7.63 15.46
C PHE A 162 1.16 7.19 16.86
N ALA A 163 -0.10 6.81 17.08
CA ALA A 163 -0.56 6.29 18.37
C ALA A 163 0.17 4.99 18.76
N ALA A 164 0.47 4.12 17.80
CA ALA A 164 1.25 2.92 18.06
C ALA A 164 2.71 3.23 18.42
N LEU A 165 3.36 4.18 17.74
CA LEU A 165 4.71 4.65 18.09
C LEU A 165 4.76 5.28 19.49
N GLN A 166 3.73 6.05 19.87
CA GLN A 166 3.65 6.61 21.21
C GLN A 166 3.59 5.52 22.29
N ARG A 167 2.76 4.47 22.08
CA ARG A 167 2.68 3.33 23.01
C ARG A 167 4.00 2.58 23.15
N LEU A 168 4.73 2.39 22.05
CA LEU A 168 6.06 1.78 22.07
C LEU A 168 7.06 2.61 22.89
N LYS A 169 7.05 3.94 22.74
CA LYS A 169 7.93 4.82 23.50
C LYS A 169 7.60 4.90 24.99
N THR A 170 6.33 4.79 25.37
CA THR A 170 5.91 4.93 26.77
C THR A 170 5.96 3.62 27.56
N GLY A 171 6.29 2.49 26.94
CA GLY A 171 6.38 1.19 27.62
C GLY A 171 5.04 0.69 28.17
N LEU A 172 3.92 1.23 27.68
CA LEU A 172 2.58 0.72 28.00
C LEU A 172 2.37 -0.59 27.24
N ASN A 173 3.00 -1.66 27.74
CA ASN A 173 2.69 -3.02 27.36
C ASN A 173 1.21 -3.27 27.68
N ASN A 174 0.49 -3.79 26.69
CA ASN A 174 -0.85 -4.34 26.87
C ASN A 174 -0.75 -5.65 27.68
N ASP A 175 -0.48 -5.55 28.98
CA ASP A 175 -0.93 -6.54 29.94
C ASP A 175 -2.38 -6.20 30.28
N GLU A 176 -3.31 -6.65 29.44
CA GLU A 176 -4.69 -6.97 29.79
C GLU A 176 -5.48 -7.31 28.53
N GLN A 177 -5.47 -8.60 28.17
CA GLN A 177 -6.65 -9.31 27.70
C GLN A 177 -6.34 -10.81 27.77
N LYS A 178 -6.63 -11.34 28.95
CA LYS A 178 -6.81 -12.76 29.21
C LYS A 178 -8.26 -13.13 28.96
#